data_AF-A0A6G0F790-F1
#
_entry.id   AF-A0A6G0F790-F1
#
_cell.length_a   1.000
_cell.length_b   1.000
_cell.length_c   1.000
_cell.angle_alpha   90.00
_cell.angle_beta   90.00
_cell.angle_gamma   90.00
#
_symmetry.space_group_name_H-M   'P 1'
#
loop_
_entity.id
_entity.type
_entity.pdbx_description
1 polymer ?
#
loop_
_entity_poly.entity_id
_entity_poly.type
_entity_poly.pdbx_seq_one_letter_code
_entity_poly.pdbx_strand_id
1 'polypeptide(L)'
;MSAELGGRSGLRGKISQWLRGRPPEDTAGDGGREALLLAAAAAGLPLAPAAHPAGYRCSCDRVGCPTPARHPVSFAWQTQSTTDRGQIERWARHHPQANFITATGMVHDVLDVPLAPGREALERLLAAGIEVGPVAESDDGRLLFFTLTRGTPEDEDEWWPCELDCHPETMDEHPGLRWHCRGSYVLMPPSRLPGDGQSVHWVRGPEHPLPDPLSILEVLTDACARHVGEEPDHVSASWPLRH
;
A
#
# COMPACT_ATOMS: atom_id res chain seq x y z
N MET A 1 18.34 48.70 22.52
CA MET A 1 19.09 47.43 22.65
C MET A 1 18.15 46.35 22.15
N SER A 2 18.21 46.06 20.85
CA SER A 2 17.29 45.14 20.18
C SER A 2 17.99 43.80 19.95
N ALA A 3 17.24 42.73 20.21
CA ALA A 3 17.67 41.35 20.24
C ALA A 3 18.03 40.78 18.86
N GLU A 4 19.08 39.95 18.81
CA GLU A 4 19.33 39.04 17.69
C GLU A 4 18.94 37.62 18.10
N LEU A 5 17.92 37.08 17.43
CA LEU A 5 17.52 35.68 17.48
C LEU A 5 18.27 34.94 16.35
N GLY A 6 19.28 34.15 16.73
CA GLY A 6 20.03 33.29 15.83
C GLY A 6 19.18 32.14 15.26
N GLY A 7 19.12 32.06 13.93
CA GLY A 7 18.36 31.08 13.18
C GLY A 7 18.90 29.65 13.28
N ARG A 8 17.98 28.68 13.33
CA ARG A 8 18.25 27.24 13.18
C ARG A 8 17.71 26.78 11.82
N SER A 9 18.56 26.78 10.78
CA SER A 9 18.24 26.15 9.49
C SER A 9 19.25 25.02 9.21
N GLY A 10 19.00 23.82 9.72
CA GLY A 10 19.90 22.67 9.53
C GLY A 10 19.24 21.33 9.19
N LEU A 11 17.91 21.23 9.24
CA LEU A 11 17.20 19.94 9.14
C LEU A 11 16.55 19.67 7.78
N ARG A 12 16.41 20.67 6.90
CA ARG A 12 15.77 20.51 5.57
C ARG A 12 16.61 19.74 4.54
N GLY A 13 17.92 19.60 4.74
CA GLY A 13 18.82 19.02 3.73
C GLY A 13 18.83 17.50 3.65
N LYS A 14 18.62 16.80 4.78
CA LYS A 14 18.85 15.33 4.86
C LYS A 14 17.66 14.48 4.41
N ILE A 15 16.43 15.00 4.51
CA ILE A 15 15.20 14.27 4.20
C ILE A 15 15.03 14.07 2.67
N SER A 16 15.39 15.09 1.89
CA SER A 16 15.27 15.08 0.42
C SER A 16 16.22 14.13 -0.32
N GLN A 17 17.21 13.55 0.37
CA GLN A 17 18.19 12.64 -0.25
C GLN A 17 17.73 11.19 -0.19
N TRP A 18 16.94 10.82 0.81
CA TRP A 18 16.40 9.47 0.97
C TRP A 18 15.25 9.19 -0.01
N LEU A 19 14.44 10.21 -0.33
CA LEU A 19 13.34 10.12 -1.31
C LEU A 19 13.79 10.08 -2.79
N ARG A 20 15.10 10.23 -3.07
CA ARG A 20 15.68 10.19 -4.43
C ARG A 20 16.55 8.97 -4.71
N GLY A 21 16.59 8.00 -3.79
CA GLY A 21 17.30 6.75 -4.00
C GLY A 21 16.48 5.81 -4.87
N ARG A 22 16.85 5.65 -6.14
CA ARG A 22 16.56 4.41 -6.89
C ARG A 22 17.05 3.24 -6.03
N PRO A 23 16.25 2.20 -5.75
CA PRO A 23 16.74 1.05 -5.00
C PRO A 23 17.95 0.47 -5.73
N PRO A 24 18.97 -0.05 -5.03
CA PRO A 24 20.06 -0.77 -5.67
C PRO A 24 19.47 -1.91 -6.50
N GLU A 25 19.64 -1.80 -7.81
CA GLU A 25 19.42 -2.85 -8.79
C GLU A 25 20.47 -3.94 -8.52
N ASP A 26 20.24 -4.80 -7.52
CA ASP A 26 20.87 -6.12 -7.30
C ASP A 26 20.63 -6.70 -5.87
N THR A 27 19.38 -6.77 -5.41
CA THR A 27 18.98 -7.70 -4.32
C THR A 27 18.01 -8.79 -4.77
N ALA A 28 17.82 -8.92 -6.10
CA ALA A 28 17.00 -9.96 -6.71
C ALA A 28 17.74 -11.30 -6.82
N GLY A 29 18.39 -11.72 -5.73
CA GLY A 29 18.58 -13.15 -5.47
C GLY A 29 17.31 -13.69 -4.80
N ASP A 30 16.97 -14.95 -5.04
CA ASP A 30 15.83 -15.66 -4.42
C ASP A 30 15.77 -15.46 -2.89
N GLY A 31 16.94 -15.35 -2.24
CA GLY A 31 17.05 -15.09 -0.80
C GLY A 31 16.54 -13.73 -0.30
N GLY A 32 16.46 -12.71 -1.16
CA GLY A 32 15.95 -11.37 -0.77
C GLY A 32 14.43 -11.34 -0.65
N ARG A 33 13.73 -11.98 -1.59
CA ARG A 33 12.25 -12.05 -1.59
C ARG A 33 11.73 -12.88 -0.42
N GLU A 34 12.27 -14.08 -0.19
CA GLU A 34 11.87 -14.93 0.94
C GLU A 34 12.07 -14.18 2.27
N ALA A 35 13.20 -13.49 2.44
CA ALA A 35 13.47 -12.72 3.65
C ALA A 35 12.44 -11.59 3.89
N LEU A 36 12.06 -10.85 2.85
CA LEU A 36 11.06 -9.78 2.96
C LEU A 36 9.66 -10.31 3.33
N LEU A 37 9.25 -11.43 2.74
CA LEU A 37 7.98 -12.09 3.08
C LEU A 37 7.98 -12.58 4.53
N LEU A 38 9.09 -13.17 4.98
CA LEU A 38 9.24 -13.63 6.35
C LEU A 38 9.29 -12.48 7.36
N ALA A 39 9.87 -11.34 6.98
CA ALA A 39 9.84 -10.12 7.80
C ALA A 39 8.41 -9.59 7.96
N ALA A 40 7.62 -9.55 6.88
CA ALA A 40 6.21 -9.16 6.94
C ALA A 40 5.40 -10.11 7.83
N ALA A 41 5.62 -11.43 7.70
CA ALA A 41 4.96 -12.43 8.55
C ALA A 41 5.33 -12.31 10.03
N ALA A 42 6.61 -12.04 10.31
CA ALA A 42 7.10 -11.81 11.67
C ALA A 42 6.54 -10.52 12.29
N ALA A 43 6.20 -9.52 11.45
CA ALA A 43 5.46 -8.32 11.86
C ALA A 43 3.94 -8.56 12.03
N GLY A 44 3.47 -9.80 11.87
CA GLY A 44 2.08 -10.18 12.06
C GLY A 44 1.18 -9.99 10.85
N LEU A 45 1.73 -9.65 9.68
CA LEU A 45 0.97 -9.48 8.44
C LEU A 45 0.70 -10.86 7.79
N PRO A 46 -0.55 -11.34 7.75
CA PRO A 46 -0.85 -12.66 7.21
C PRO A 46 -0.73 -12.66 5.69
N LEU A 47 -0.08 -13.66 5.09
CA LEU A 47 0.22 -13.72 3.67
C LEU A 47 -0.52 -14.85 2.97
N ALA A 48 -0.93 -14.63 1.72
CA ALA A 48 -1.38 -15.66 0.80
C ALA A 48 -0.80 -15.46 -0.62
N PRO A 49 -0.60 -16.53 -1.41
CA PRO A 49 -0.12 -16.42 -2.78
C PRO A 49 -1.10 -15.66 -3.68
N ALA A 50 -0.53 -14.81 -4.54
CA ALA A 50 -1.25 -14.02 -5.52
C ALA A 50 -0.70 -14.22 -6.94
N ALA A 51 -1.55 -13.91 -7.91
CA ALA A 51 -1.19 -13.93 -9.31
C ALA A 51 -0.03 -12.97 -9.59
N HIS A 52 0.73 -13.25 -10.64
CA HIS A 52 1.90 -12.45 -11.02
C HIS A 52 1.89 -12.18 -12.53
N PRO A 53 2.72 -11.24 -13.01
CA PRO A 53 2.83 -10.98 -14.44
C PRO A 53 3.50 -12.17 -15.13
N ALA A 54 2.87 -12.66 -16.20
CA ALA A 54 3.37 -13.72 -17.08
C ALA A 54 3.44 -13.18 -18.51
N GLY A 55 4.56 -12.53 -18.85
CA GLY A 55 4.68 -11.72 -20.06
C GLY A 55 3.67 -10.57 -20.05
N TYR A 56 2.89 -10.42 -21.13
CA TYR A 56 1.82 -9.43 -21.23
C TYR A 56 0.47 -9.91 -20.67
N ARG A 57 0.46 -10.96 -19.82
CA ARG A 57 -0.75 -11.57 -19.27
C ARG A 57 -0.66 -11.75 -17.75
N CYS A 58 -1.80 -12.08 -17.15
CA CYS A 58 -1.86 -12.55 -15.77
C CYS A 58 -1.55 -14.04 -15.71
N SER A 59 -0.85 -14.50 -14.66
CA SER A 59 -0.55 -15.92 -14.41
C SER A 59 -1.79 -16.80 -14.13
N CYS A 60 -3.00 -16.23 -14.14
CA CYS A 60 -4.25 -16.97 -13.95
C CYS A 60 -4.86 -17.50 -15.27
N ASP A 61 -4.21 -17.24 -16.40
CA ASP A 61 -4.62 -17.62 -17.76
C ASP A 61 -6.01 -17.11 -18.21
N ARG A 62 -6.70 -16.32 -17.38
CA ARG A 62 -7.97 -15.69 -17.73
C ARG A 62 -7.76 -14.57 -18.75
N VAL A 63 -8.35 -14.74 -19.92
CA VAL A 63 -8.48 -13.65 -20.91
C VAL A 63 -9.35 -12.54 -20.31
N GLY A 64 -8.86 -11.30 -20.35
CA GLY A 64 -9.57 -10.16 -19.74
C GLY A 64 -9.62 -10.24 -18.21
N CYS A 65 -8.55 -10.70 -17.56
CA CYS A 65 -8.42 -10.61 -16.11
C CYS A 65 -8.65 -9.15 -15.65
N PRO A 66 -9.59 -8.89 -14.72
CA PRO A 66 -9.93 -7.53 -14.30
C PRO A 66 -8.81 -6.87 -13.48
N THR A 67 -8.04 -7.66 -12.74
CA THR A 67 -6.94 -7.19 -11.86
C THR A 67 -5.65 -7.97 -12.14
N PRO A 68 -5.03 -7.79 -13.32
CA PRO A 68 -3.88 -8.59 -13.73
C PRO A 68 -2.74 -8.52 -12.70
N ALA A 69 -2.22 -9.69 -12.33
CA ALA A 69 -1.13 -9.87 -11.37
C ALA A 69 -1.36 -9.34 -9.94
N ARG A 70 -2.63 -9.08 -9.56
CA ARG A 70 -2.97 -8.48 -8.26
C ARG A 70 -3.87 -9.35 -7.40
N HIS A 71 -4.65 -10.23 -8.01
CA HIS A 71 -5.61 -11.04 -7.28
C HIS A 71 -4.98 -12.26 -6.59
N PRO A 72 -5.54 -12.73 -5.46
CA PRO A 72 -5.18 -14.01 -4.84
C PRO A 72 -5.35 -15.17 -5.81
N VAL A 73 -4.53 -16.21 -5.65
CA VAL A 73 -4.65 -17.45 -6.45
C VAL A 73 -5.87 -18.27 -6.06
N SER A 74 -6.22 -18.25 -4.77
CA SER A 74 -7.31 -19.04 -4.19
C SER A 74 -8.48 -18.15 -3.81
N PHE A 75 -9.71 -18.63 -4.03
CA PHE A 75 -10.92 -17.97 -3.51
C PHE A 75 -11.04 -18.06 -1.98
N ALA A 76 -10.31 -18.99 -1.35
CA ALA A 76 -10.25 -19.12 0.11
C ALA A 76 -9.09 -18.33 0.72
N TRP A 77 -8.64 -17.25 0.06
CA TRP A 77 -7.46 -16.48 0.47
C TRP A 77 -7.59 -15.89 1.88
N GLN A 78 -8.79 -15.51 2.32
CA GLN A 78 -9.03 -14.99 3.66
C GLN A 78 -8.64 -16.00 4.72
N THR A 79 -9.09 -17.25 4.57
CA THR A 79 -8.85 -18.32 5.54
C THR A 79 -7.49 -18.99 5.36
N GLN A 80 -6.88 -18.87 4.18
CA GLN A 80 -5.55 -19.40 3.88
C GLN A 80 -4.42 -18.41 4.20
N SER A 81 -4.71 -17.13 4.38
CA SER A 81 -3.69 -16.14 4.75
C SER A 81 -3.10 -16.49 6.11
N THR A 82 -1.77 -16.53 6.20
CA THR A 82 -1.08 -17.03 7.38
C THR A 82 0.23 -16.30 7.66
N THR A 83 0.66 -16.30 8.91
CA THR A 83 2.00 -15.90 9.35
C THR A 83 2.92 -17.11 9.59
N ASP A 84 2.47 -18.33 9.31
CA ASP A 84 3.27 -19.54 9.48
C ASP A 84 4.50 -19.52 8.57
N ARG A 85 5.68 -19.42 9.19
CA ARG A 85 6.97 -19.40 8.50
C ARG A 85 7.12 -20.57 7.54
N GLY A 86 6.78 -21.79 7.99
CA GLY A 86 6.97 -22.99 7.18
C GLY A 86 6.14 -22.98 5.90
N GLN A 87 4.89 -22.52 5.99
CA GLN A 87 3.99 -22.38 4.85
C GLN A 87 4.46 -21.31 3.87
N ILE A 88 4.92 -20.17 4.38
CA ILE A 88 5.43 -19.08 3.54
C ILE A 88 6.71 -19.50 2.80
N GLU A 89 7.66 -20.14 3.48
CA GLU A 89 8.87 -20.68 2.85
C GLU A 89 8.53 -21.71 1.77
N ARG A 90 7.55 -22.61 2.04
CA ARG A 90 7.07 -23.57 1.04
C ARG A 90 6.51 -22.86 -0.19
N TRP A 91 5.64 -21.87 -0.01
CA TRP A 91 5.07 -21.12 -1.14
C TRP A 91 6.14 -20.35 -1.91
N ALA A 92 7.05 -19.66 -1.23
CA ALA A 92 8.10 -18.87 -1.85
C ALA A 92 8.98 -19.72 -2.77
N ARG A 93 9.37 -20.92 -2.31
CA ARG A 93 10.23 -21.86 -3.06
C ARG A 93 9.52 -22.57 -4.21
N HIS A 94 8.26 -23.01 -4.01
CA HIS A 94 7.52 -23.73 -5.06
C HIS A 94 6.93 -22.79 -6.11
N HIS A 95 6.72 -21.52 -5.76
CA HIS A 95 6.19 -20.49 -6.65
C HIS A 95 7.09 -19.24 -6.61
N PRO A 96 8.31 -19.30 -7.17
CA PRO A 96 9.28 -18.20 -7.11
C PRO A 96 8.80 -16.92 -7.80
N GLN A 97 7.88 -17.07 -8.76
CA GLN A 97 7.32 -15.93 -9.49
C GLN A 97 6.05 -15.37 -8.84
N ALA A 98 5.38 -16.07 -7.92
CA ALA A 98 4.12 -15.59 -7.35
C ALA A 98 4.30 -14.25 -6.61
N ASN A 99 3.33 -13.37 -6.75
CA ASN A 99 3.18 -12.27 -5.81
C ASN A 99 2.58 -12.82 -4.51
N PHE A 100 2.53 -11.99 -3.49
CA PHE A 100 1.77 -12.27 -2.27
C PHE A 100 0.82 -11.12 -2.00
N ILE A 101 -0.30 -11.43 -1.37
CA ILE A 101 -1.19 -10.44 -0.77
C ILE A 101 -1.16 -10.59 0.74
N THR A 102 -1.64 -9.55 1.41
CA THR A 102 -2.02 -9.64 2.81
C THR A 102 -3.50 -9.37 2.99
N ALA A 103 -4.16 -10.18 3.81
CA ALA A 103 -5.57 -10.01 4.15
C ALA A 103 -5.72 -8.94 5.23
N THR A 104 -6.52 -7.91 4.95
CA THR A 104 -6.76 -6.76 5.85
C THR A 104 -8.00 -6.96 6.72
N GLY A 105 -8.17 -6.13 7.75
CA GLY A 105 -9.33 -6.11 8.65
C GLY A 105 -9.39 -7.21 9.70
N MET A 106 -8.28 -7.93 9.91
CA MET A 106 -8.13 -8.90 11.02
C MET A 106 -7.09 -8.43 12.03
N VAL A 107 -5.89 -8.09 11.56
CA VAL A 107 -4.77 -7.64 12.41
C VAL A 107 -4.35 -6.21 12.05
N HIS A 108 -4.48 -5.87 10.76
CA HIS A 108 -4.06 -4.60 10.21
C HIS A 108 -5.04 -4.16 9.14
N ASP A 109 -5.07 -2.86 8.89
CA ASP A 109 -5.72 -2.26 7.74
C ASP A 109 -4.69 -1.53 6.88
N VAL A 110 -5.09 -1.13 5.67
CA VAL A 110 -4.26 -0.34 4.77
C VAL A 110 -5.01 0.87 4.25
N LEU A 111 -4.44 2.05 4.47
CA LEU A 111 -4.89 3.30 3.85
C LEU A 111 -4.14 3.46 2.52
N ASP A 112 -4.84 3.30 1.40
CA ASP A 112 -4.35 3.47 0.03
C ASP A 112 -4.68 4.88 -0.46
N VAL A 113 -3.65 5.68 -0.77
CA VAL A 113 -3.77 7.06 -1.23
C VAL A 113 -2.99 7.30 -2.53
N PRO A 114 -3.33 8.33 -3.32
CA PRO A 114 -2.55 8.64 -4.52
C PRO A 114 -1.10 9.01 -4.15
N LEU A 115 -0.15 8.69 -5.02
CA LEU A 115 1.30 8.81 -4.77
C LEU A 115 1.72 10.21 -4.29
N ALA A 116 1.29 11.26 -5.00
CA ALA A 116 1.65 12.65 -4.68
C ALA A 116 1.13 13.10 -3.30
N PRO A 117 -0.18 13.07 -3.00
CA PRO A 117 -0.68 13.42 -1.66
C PRO A 117 -0.14 12.48 -0.57
N GLY A 118 0.06 11.19 -0.87
CA GLY A 118 0.64 10.24 0.08
C GLY A 118 2.07 10.59 0.48
N ARG A 119 2.93 10.95 -0.48
CA ARG A 119 4.31 11.39 -0.19
C ARG A 119 4.33 12.68 0.62
N GLU A 120 3.48 13.63 0.27
CA GLU A 120 3.36 14.88 1.03
C GLU A 120 2.90 14.63 2.48
N ALA A 121 1.88 13.79 2.67
CA ALA A 121 1.39 13.40 3.99
C ALA A 121 2.49 12.69 4.81
N LEU A 122 3.23 11.76 4.19
CA LEU A 122 4.33 11.07 4.85
C LEU A 122 5.40 12.06 5.35
N GLU A 123 5.80 13.02 4.51
CA GLU A 123 6.76 14.06 4.92
C GLU A 123 6.25 14.89 6.10
N ARG A 124 4.97 15.29 6.07
CA ARG A 124 4.34 16.07 7.14
C ARG A 124 4.26 15.30 8.46
N LEU A 125 3.84 14.05 8.42
CA LEU A 125 3.73 13.17 9.59
C LEU A 125 5.11 12.98 10.25
N LEU A 126 6.13 12.66 9.44
CA LEU A 126 7.50 12.49 9.93
C LEU A 126 8.09 13.79 10.49
N ALA A 127 7.83 14.93 9.85
CA ALA A 127 8.27 16.23 10.33
C ALA A 127 7.60 16.64 11.65
N ALA A 128 6.36 16.19 11.88
CA ALA A 128 5.62 16.40 13.12
C ALA A 128 5.99 15.40 14.23
N GLY A 129 6.81 14.39 13.93
CA GLY A 129 7.16 13.33 14.89
C GLY A 129 6.00 12.39 15.21
N ILE A 130 4.99 12.33 14.33
CA ILE A 130 3.87 11.39 14.45
C ILE A 130 4.39 10.01 14.04
N GLU A 131 4.04 8.98 14.81
CA GLU A 131 4.39 7.61 14.48
C GLU A 131 3.68 7.18 13.20
N VAL A 132 4.45 6.64 12.26
CA VAL A 132 3.94 6.10 11.01
C VAL A 132 4.43 4.66 10.93
N GLY A 133 3.59 3.76 10.43
CA GLY A 133 3.92 2.34 10.29
C GLY A 133 4.69 2.01 9.02
N PRO A 134 4.64 0.74 8.59
CA PRO A 134 5.12 0.33 7.28
C PRO A 134 4.40 1.11 6.17
N VAL A 135 5.14 1.49 5.14
CA VAL A 135 4.62 2.20 3.97
C VAL A 135 5.17 1.56 2.72
N ALA A 136 4.29 1.13 1.81
CA ALA A 136 4.68 0.62 0.50
C ALA A 136 4.31 1.62 -0.59
N GLU A 137 5.14 1.69 -1.63
CA GLU A 137 4.84 2.39 -2.87
C GLU A 137 4.54 1.36 -3.95
N SER A 138 3.48 1.63 -4.70
CA SER A 138 3.08 0.87 -5.88
C SER A 138 3.32 1.74 -7.11
N ASP A 139 4.07 1.22 -8.08
CA ASP A 139 4.48 1.97 -9.29
C ASP A 139 3.29 2.34 -10.21
N ASP A 140 2.06 1.93 -9.85
CA ASP A 140 0.81 2.40 -10.45
C ASP A 140 0.30 3.73 -9.84
N GLY A 141 1.13 4.42 -9.06
CA GLY A 141 0.88 5.76 -8.58
C GLY A 141 0.15 5.80 -7.24
N ARG A 142 0.39 4.83 -6.35
CA ARG A 142 -0.28 4.72 -5.05
C ARG A 142 0.70 4.49 -3.89
N LEU A 143 0.38 5.03 -2.71
CA LEU A 143 1.05 4.76 -1.44
C LEU A 143 0.11 4.00 -0.50
N LEU A 144 0.64 2.95 0.13
CA LEU A 144 -0.07 2.06 1.03
C LEU A 144 0.47 2.24 2.45
N PHE A 145 -0.33 2.81 3.36
CA PHE A 145 0.02 2.98 4.76
C PHE A 145 -0.60 1.85 5.60
N PHE A 146 0.24 1.04 6.23
CA PHE A 146 -0.20 -0.08 7.05
C PHE A 146 -0.44 0.39 8.48
N THR A 147 -1.61 0.10 9.03
CA THR A 147 -2.07 0.53 10.35
C THR A 147 -2.65 -0.62 11.14
N LEU A 148 -2.90 -0.44 12.43
CA LEU A 148 -3.74 -1.35 13.19
C LEU A 148 -5.13 -1.40 12.54
N THR A 149 -5.81 -2.54 12.69
CA THR A 149 -7.22 -2.66 12.29
C THR A 149 -8.08 -1.67 13.08
N ARG A 150 -9.00 -0.97 12.41
CA ARG A 150 -10.02 -0.15 13.09
C ARG A 150 -11.12 -0.99 13.73
N GLY A 151 -11.30 -2.22 13.27
CA GLY A 151 -12.33 -3.14 13.78
C GLY A 151 -11.84 -3.95 14.97
N THR A 152 -12.76 -4.31 15.86
CA THR A 152 -12.61 -5.30 16.93
C THR A 152 -12.87 -6.70 16.36
N PRO A 153 -11.85 -7.52 16.05
CA PRO A 153 -12.04 -8.80 15.37
C PRO A 153 -12.82 -9.82 16.21
N GLU A 154 -12.90 -9.60 17.52
CA GLU A 154 -13.59 -10.45 18.50
C GLU A 154 -15.09 -10.12 18.64
N ASP A 155 -15.54 -8.98 18.11
CA ASP A 155 -16.93 -8.53 18.16
C ASP A 155 -17.44 -8.21 16.76
N GLU A 156 -18.02 -9.23 16.10
CA GLU A 156 -18.55 -9.10 14.74
C GLU A 156 -19.69 -8.05 14.63
N ASP A 157 -20.34 -7.72 15.75
CA ASP A 157 -21.47 -6.80 15.83
C ASP A 157 -21.04 -5.31 15.95
N GLU A 158 -19.77 -5.05 16.25
CA GLU A 158 -19.19 -3.69 16.32
C GLU A 158 -18.61 -3.21 14.98
N TRP A 159 -18.57 -4.09 13.96
CA TRP A 159 -18.10 -3.71 12.63
C TRP A 159 -19.17 -2.96 11.83
N TRP A 160 -18.84 -1.75 11.37
CA TRP A 160 -19.70 -0.95 10.49
C TRP A 160 -18.97 -0.55 9.18
N PRO A 161 -19.62 -0.69 8.01
CA PRO A 161 -19.06 -0.23 6.74
C PRO A 161 -18.96 1.30 6.68
N CYS A 162 -17.90 1.81 6.05
CA CYS A 162 -17.67 3.25 5.83
C CYS A 162 -17.53 3.55 4.33
N GLU A 163 -17.83 4.77 3.90
CA GLU A 163 -17.66 5.26 2.52
C GLU A 163 -16.23 5.17 1.99
N LEU A 164 -15.24 5.04 2.88
CA LEU A 164 -13.84 4.84 2.53
C LEU A 164 -13.47 3.36 2.35
N ASP A 165 -14.32 2.42 2.78
CA ASP A 165 -14.03 0.99 2.67
C ASP A 165 -13.91 0.60 1.18
N CYS A 166 -12.76 0.06 0.82
CA CYS A 166 -12.48 -0.35 -0.55
C CYS A 166 -12.31 -1.86 -0.65
N HIS A 167 -13.01 -2.45 -1.61
CA HIS A 167 -12.82 -3.81 -2.04
C HIS A 167 -12.09 -3.83 -3.39
N PRO A 168 -11.34 -4.89 -3.71
CA PRO A 168 -10.63 -5.01 -4.99
C PRO A 168 -11.54 -4.80 -6.22
N GLU A 169 -12.82 -5.15 -6.12
CA GLU A 169 -13.83 -4.92 -7.16
C GLU A 169 -14.29 -3.46 -7.30
N THR A 170 -14.08 -2.59 -6.29
CA THR A 170 -14.54 -1.18 -6.29
C THR A 170 -13.39 -0.18 -6.44
N MET A 171 -12.19 -0.63 -6.80
CA MET A 171 -11.01 0.25 -6.87
C MET A 171 -11.24 1.47 -7.79
N ASP A 172 -11.89 1.28 -8.94
CA ASP A 172 -12.15 2.37 -9.91
C ASP A 172 -13.17 3.41 -9.41
N GLU A 173 -13.96 3.09 -8.38
CA GLU A 173 -15.01 3.96 -7.83
C GLU A 173 -14.45 4.99 -6.83
N HIS A 174 -13.24 4.76 -6.32
CA HIS A 174 -12.60 5.58 -5.30
C HIS A 174 -11.19 6.03 -5.73
N PRO A 175 -11.04 7.06 -6.58
CA PRO A 175 -9.71 7.51 -7.04
C PRO A 175 -8.89 8.18 -5.94
N GLY A 176 -9.56 8.73 -4.91
CA GLY A 176 -8.97 9.41 -3.75
C GLY A 176 -8.40 8.45 -2.71
N LEU A 177 -8.65 8.71 -1.42
CA LEU A 177 -8.26 7.81 -0.33
C LEU A 177 -9.18 6.58 -0.29
N ARG A 178 -8.58 5.40 -0.11
CA ARG A 178 -9.24 4.11 0.08
C ARG A 178 -8.77 3.50 1.39
N TRP A 179 -9.66 2.77 2.05
CA TRP A 179 -9.38 2.05 3.28
C TRP A 179 -9.65 0.56 3.05
N HIS A 180 -8.58 -0.22 2.94
CA HIS A 180 -8.66 -1.67 2.88
C HIS A 180 -8.82 -2.22 4.30
N CYS A 181 -10.06 -2.53 4.66
CA CYS A 181 -10.44 -3.10 5.95
C CYS A 181 -10.83 -4.59 5.79
N ARG A 182 -11.87 -5.02 6.51
CA ARG A 182 -12.39 -6.39 6.50
C ARG A 182 -12.81 -6.84 5.11
N GLY A 183 -12.41 -8.06 4.74
CA GLY A 183 -12.74 -8.65 3.44
C GLY A 183 -11.98 -8.04 2.27
N SER A 184 -10.93 -7.26 2.53
CA SER A 184 -10.06 -6.68 1.51
C SER A 184 -8.65 -7.27 1.57
N TYR A 185 -7.83 -6.94 0.59
CA TYR A 185 -6.42 -7.29 0.54
C TYR A 185 -5.63 -6.26 -0.25
N VAL A 186 -4.32 -6.21 0.00
CA VAL A 186 -3.36 -5.47 -0.84
C VAL A 186 -2.18 -6.36 -1.21
N LEU A 187 -1.47 -6.01 -2.28
CA LEU A 187 -0.21 -6.67 -2.65
C LEU A 187 0.85 -6.41 -1.57
N MET A 188 1.57 -7.48 -1.21
CA MET A 188 2.68 -7.45 -0.26
C MET A 188 4.01 -7.22 -0.99
N PRO A 189 4.84 -6.25 -0.59
CA PRO A 189 6.18 -6.11 -1.15
C PRO A 189 7.11 -7.30 -0.80
N PRO A 190 7.96 -7.75 -1.73
CA PRO A 190 8.07 -7.31 -3.11
C PRO A 190 6.99 -7.97 -3.98
N SER A 191 6.28 -7.18 -4.77
CA SER A 191 5.34 -7.69 -5.79
C SER A 191 5.63 -7.06 -7.15
N ARG A 192 5.36 -7.79 -8.22
CA ARG A 192 5.51 -7.29 -9.60
C ARG A 192 4.16 -6.92 -10.19
N LEU A 193 4.12 -5.78 -10.86
CA LEU A 193 2.92 -5.29 -11.55
C LEU A 193 3.03 -5.57 -13.06
N PRO A 194 1.91 -5.55 -13.79
CA PRO A 194 1.96 -5.59 -15.25
C PRO A 194 2.73 -4.39 -15.81
N GLY A 195 3.51 -4.62 -16.87
CA GLY A 195 4.36 -3.60 -17.47
C GLY A 195 5.83 -3.75 -17.07
N ASP A 196 6.72 -3.19 -17.90
CA ASP A 196 8.16 -3.39 -17.74
C ASP A 196 8.68 -2.68 -16.48
N GLY A 197 9.23 -3.47 -15.55
CA GLY A 197 9.90 -2.97 -14.35
C GLY A 197 8.99 -2.43 -13.24
N GLN A 198 7.67 -2.51 -13.39
CA GLN A 198 6.73 -2.01 -12.38
C GLN A 198 6.59 -2.98 -11.20
N SER A 199 6.52 -2.43 -9.99
CA SER A 199 6.60 -3.17 -8.74
C SER A 199 5.85 -2.50 -7.59
N VAL A 200 5.68 -3.26 -6.52
CA VAL A 200 5.32 -2.75 -5.19
C VAL A 200 6.50 -3.01 -4.27
N HIS A 201 7.01 -1.95 -3.64
CA HIS A 201 8.22 -2.00 -2.81
C HIS A 201 8.01 -1.22 -1.50
N TRP A 202 8.76 -1.59 -0.46
CA TRP A 202 8.73 -0.86 0.81
C TRP A 202 9.42 0.51 0.66
N VAL A 203 8.70 1.57 1.00
CA VAL A 203 9.30 2.87 1.35
C VAL A 203 9.78 2.81 2.80
N ARG A 204 8.91 2.35 3.70
CA ARG A 204 9.23 2.05 5.10
C ARG A 204 8.84 0.61 5.40
N GLY A 205 9.79 -0.17 5.93
CA GLY A 205 9.64 -1.62 6.03
C GLY A 205 8.74 -2.08 7.19
N PRO A 206 8.46 -3.40 7.25
CA PRO A 206 7.60 -4.01 8.24
C PRO A 206 8.19 -4.00 9.67
N GLU A 207 9.44 -3.58 9.85
CA GLU A 207 10.06 -3.38 11.16
C GLU A 207 9.47 -2.21 11.96
N HIS A 208 8.70 -1.34 11.30
CA HIS A 208 7.98 -0.26 11.98
C HIS A 208 6.65 -0.77 12.55
N PRO A 209 6.30 -0.41 13.80
CA PRO A 209 5.05 -0.82 14.41
C PRO A 209 3.84 -0.23 13.66
N LEU A 210 2.72 -0.95 13.68
CA LEU A 210 1.46 -0.47 13.12
C LEU A 210 0.89 0.65 14.02
N PRO A 211 0.67 1.88 13.51
CA PRO A 211 0.05 2.94 14.29
C PRO A 211 -1.48 2.76 14.33
N ASP A 212 -2.13 3.46 15.26
CA ASP A 212 -3.57 3.67 15.20
C ASP A 212 -3.92 4.41 13.88
N PRO A 213 -4.85 3.91 13.05
CA PRO A 213 -5.20 4.56 11.79
C PRO A 213 -5.68 6.01 11.96
N LEU A 214 -6.40 6.31 13.05
CA LEU A 214 -6.95 7.64 13.30
C LEU A 214 -5.86 8.69 13.54
N SER A 215 -4.67 8.26 14.01
CA SER A 215 -3.54 9.15 14.23
C SER A 215 -2.95 9.75 12.96
N ILE A 216 -3.16 9.12 11.80
CA ILE A 216 -2.63 9.56 10.50
C ILE A 216 -3.72 9.93 9.48
N LEU A 217 -4.97 9.51 9.73
CA LEU A 217 -6.09 9.66 8.79
C LEU A 217 -6.39 11.11 8.43
N GLU A 218 -6.38 12.03 9.40
CA GLU A 218 -6.64 13.45 9.16
C GLU A 218 -5.62 14.04 8.18
N VAL A 219 -4.33 13.77 8.38
CA VAL A 219 -3.25 14.31 7.54
C VAL A 219 -3.32 13.74 6.12
N LEU A 220 -3.63 12.45 5.98
CA LEU A 220 -3.81 11.81 4.68
C LEU A 220 -5.03 12.39 3.94
N THR A 221 -6.14 12.60 4.65
CA THR A 221 -7.37 13.15 4.07
C THR A 221 -7.16 14.60 3.62
N ASP A 222 -6.52 15.43 4.44
CA ASP A 222 -6.18 16.82 4.12
C ASP A 222 -5.21 16.90 2.93
N ALA A 223 -4.21 16.02 2.85
CA ALA A 223 -3.31 15.98 1.70
C ALA A 223 -4.02 15.59 0.40
N CYS A 224 -4.89 14.58 0.44
CA CYS A 224 -5.71 14.19 -0.70
C CYS A 224 -6.64 15.33 -1.15
N ALA A 225 -7.32 16.00 -0.21
CA ALA A 225 -8.24 17.09 -0.51
C ALA A 225 -7.53 18.28 -1.20
N ARG A 226 -6.31 18.63 -0.76
CA ARG A 226 -5.53 19.72 -1.36
C ARG A 226 -5.12 19.42 -2.80
N HIS A 227 -4.80 18.16 -3.12
CA HIS A 227 -4.46 17.77 -4.48
C HIS A 227 -5.68 17.74 -5.42
N VAL A 228 -6.87 17.41 -4.91
CA VAL A 228 -8.11 17.50 -5.69
C VAL A 228 -8.44 18.96 -6.04
N GLY A 229 -8.11 19.92 -5.17
CA GLY A 229 -8.29 21.36 -5.43
C GLY A 229 -7.22 22.01 -6.32
N GLU A 230 -6.11 21.31 -6.59
CA GLU A 230 -4.99 21.80 -7.39
C GLU A 230 -4.97 21.24 -8.82
N GLU A 231 -5.74 20.20 -9.12
CA GLU A 231 -6.03 19.82 -10.51
C GLU A 231 -6.84 20.96 -11.16
N PRO A 232 -6.30 21.69 -12.15
CA PRO A 232 -7.12 22.65 -12.88
C PRO A 232 -8.24 21.87 -13.53
N ASP A 233 -9.49 22.31 -13.32
CA ASP A 233 -10.71 21.79 -13.94
C ASP A 233 -10.36 21.04 -15.23
N HIS A 234 -10.29 19.70 -15.16
CA HIS A 234 -10.44 18.91 -16.35
C HIS A 234 -11.88 19.17 -16.78
N VAL A 235 -12.03 20.20 -17.61
CA VAL A 235 -13.25 20.57 -18.31
C VAL A 235 -13.91 19.26 -18.69
N SER A 236 -14.97 18.91 -17.97
CA SER A 236 -15.88 17.87 -18.37
C SER A 236 -16.28 18.28 -19.78
N ALA A 237 -15.72 17.60 -20.78
CA ALA A 237 -16.12 17.78 -22.15
C ALA A 237 -17.56 17.29 -22.20
N SER A 238 -18.48 18.23 -21.96
CA SER A 238 -19.89 18.11 -22.24
C SER A 238 -19.98 17.64 -23.69
N TRP A 239 -20.35 16.38 -23.85
CA TRP A 239 -20.62 15.76 -25.14
C TRP A 239 -21.57 16.65 -25.97
N PRO A 240 -21.33 16.82 -27.28
CA PRO A 240 -22.15 17.72 -28.07
C PRO A 240 -23.53 17.09 -28.34
N LEU A 241 -24.58 17.83 -27.98
CA LEU A 241 -25.93 17.63 -28.50
C LEU A 241 -25.88 17.88 -30.01
N ARG A 242 -26.18 16.84 -30.80
CA ARG A 242 -26.42 17.00 -32.24
C ARG A 242 -27.84 17.53 -32.45
N HIS A 243 -27.91 18.55 -33.32
CA HIS A 243 -29.10 19.22 -33.84
C HIS A 243 -30.14 18.29 -34.46
#